data_AF-W5NKH5-F1
#
_entry.id   AF-W5NKH5-F1
#
_cell.length_a   1.000
_cell.length_b   1.000
_cell.length_c   1.000
_cell.angle_alpha   90.00
_cell.angle_beta   90.00
_cell.angle_gamma   90.00
#
_symmetry.space_group_name_H-M   'P 1'
#
loop_
_entity.id
_entity.type
_entity.pdbx_description
1 polymer ?
#
loop_
_entity_poly.entity_id
_entity_poly.type
_entity_poly.pdbx_seq_one_letter_code
_entity_poly.pdbx_strand_id
1 'polypeptide(L)' 'MLQFLVGFTLGNVVGMYLAQNYEVPNVAKKIEQFKRDVEAKKKPKE' A
#
# COMPACT_ATOMS: atom_id res chain seq x y z
N MET A 1 -24.45 -2.92 21.00
CA MET A 1 -23.06 -2.43 21.10
C MET A 1 -22.02 -3.52 20.87
N LEU A 2 -22.01 -4.64 21.61
CA LEU A 2 -20.96 -5.67 21.49
C LEU A 2 -20.83 -6.26 20.07
N GLN A 3 -21.96 -6.60 19.44
CA GLN A 3 -22.03 -7.09 18.05
C GLN A 3 -21.47 -6.08 17.02
N PHE A 4 -21.64 -4.77 17.26
CA PHE A 4 -21.11 -3.72 16.40
C PHE A 4 -19.59 -3.57 16.59
N LEU A 5 -19.11 -3.64 17.84
CA LEU A 5 -17.68 -3.61 18.15
C LEU A 5 -16.94 -4.80 17.52
N VAL A 6 -17.50 -6.00 17.62
CA VAL A 6 -16.94 -7.22 17.02
C VAL A 6 -16.95 -7.12 15.49
N GLY A 7 -18.08 -6.71 14.89
CA GLY A 7 -18.19 -6.51 13.44
C GLY A 7 -17.21 -5.46 12.91
N PHE A 8 -17.04 -4.34 13.63
CA PHE A 8 -16.09 -3.30 13.26
C PHE A 8 -14.64 -3.79 13.36
N THR A 9 -14.28 -4.52 14.42
CA THR A 9 -12.92 -5.04 14.62
C THR A 9 -12.56 -6.06 13.54
N LEU A 10 -13.47 -7.00 13.24
CA LEU A 10 -13.29 -7.97 12.16
C LEU A 10 -13.23 -7.30 10.79
N GLY A 11 -14.08 -6.30 10.54
CA GLY A 11 -14.05 -5.52 9.29
C GLY A 11 -12.71 -4.80 9.07
N ASN A 12 -12.10 -4.25 10.12
CA ASN A 12 -10.79 -3.62 10.03
C ASN A 12 -9.67 -4.64 9.77
N VAL A 13 -9.66 -5.79 10.44
CA VAL A 13 -8.64 -6.84 10.22
C VAL A 13 -8.73 -7.41 8.81
N VAL A 14 -9.95 -7.67 8.31
CA VAL A 14 -10.16 -8.14 6.93
C VAL A 14 -9.77 -7.05 5.93
N GLY A 15 -10.15 -5.79 6.17
CA GLY A 15 -9.75 -4.66 5.34
C GLY A 15 -8.24 -4.47 5.27
N MET A 16 -7.53 -4.58 6.40
CA MET A 16 -6.07 -4.53 6.46
C MET A 16 -5.44 -5.70 5.69
N TYR A 17 -5.95 -6.92 5.87
CA TYR A 17 -5.44 -8.10 5.18
C TYR A 17 -5.61 -7.97 3.65
N LEU A 18 -6.75 -7.45 3.19
CA LEU A 18 -6.99 -7.23 1.77
C LEU A 18 -6.09 -6.12 1.22
N ALA A 19 -5.97 -4.99 1.91
CA ALA A 19 -5.05 -3.92 1.51
C ALA A 19 -3.59 -4.42 1.47
N GLN A 20 -3.18 -5.23 2.45
CA GLN A 20 -1.85 -5.83 2.52
C GLN A 20 -1.60 -6.87 1.42
N ASN A 21 -2.59 -7.67 1.03
CA ASN A 21 -2.40 -8.71 0.01
C ASN A 21 -2.59 -8.21 -1.43
N TYR A 22 -3.44 -7.22 -1.68
CA TYR A 22 -3.74 -6.74 -3.03
C TYR A 22 -3.00 -5.46 -3.42
N GLU A 23 -2.70 -4.58 -2.47
CA GLU A 23 -2.22 -3.23 -2.78
C GLU A 23 -0.83 -2.95 -2.23
N VAL A 24 -0.51 -3.31 -0.98
CA VAL A 24 0.74 -2.89 -0.32
C VAL A 24 2.02 -3.32 -1.06
N PRO A 25 2.25 -4.61 -1.41
CA PRO A 25 3.48 -5.00 -2.09
C PRO A 25 3.56 -4.49 -3.54
N ASN A 26 2.42 -4.38 -4.22
CA ASN A 26 2.37 -3.91 -5.62
C ASN A 26 2.54 -2.39 -5.71
N VAL A 27 1.94 -1.64 -4.78
CA VAL A 27 2.06 -0.18 -4.65
C VAL A 27 3.46 0.19 -4.16
N ALA A 28 4.04 -0.53 -3.20
CA ALA A 28 5.42 -0.29 -2.74
C ALA A 28 6.43 -0.47 -3.88
N LYS A 29 6.32 -1.56 -4.66
CA LYS A 29 7.13 -1.77 -5.87
C LYS A 29 6.95 -0.65 -6.89
N LYS A 30 5.71 -0.22 -7.14
CA LYS A 30 5.41 0.84 -8.10
C LYS A 30 5.97 2.20 -7.66
N ILE A 31 5.93 2.51 -6.36
CA ILE A 31 6.52 3.73 -5.78
C ILE A 31 8.05 3.69 -5.85
N GLU A 32 8.67 2.54 -5.56
CA GLU A 32 10.14 2.38 -5.68
C GLU A 32 10.60 2.55 -7.12
N GLN A 33 9.88 1.95 -8.08
CA GLN A 33 10.14 2.12 -9.50
C GLN A 33 9.98 3.59 -9.94
N PHE A 34 8.91 4.25 -9.50
CA PHE A 34 8.71 5.68 -9.77
C PHE A 34 9.83 6.56 -9.19
N LYS A 35 10.28 6.28 -7.95
CA LYS A 35 11.41 6.98 -7.35
C LYS A 35 12.70 6.80 -8.17
N ARG A 36 13.00 5.58 -8.62
CA ARG A 36 14.14 5.30 -9.49
C ARG A 36 14.06 6.03 -10.82
N ASP A 37 12.88 6.04 -11.46
CA ASP A 37 12.65 6.79 -12.70
C ASP A 37 12.85 8.31 -12.50
N VAL A 38 12.39 8.85 -11.37
CA VAL A 38 12.58 10.26 -11.02
C VAL A 38 14.05 10.56 -10.73
N GLU A 39 14.77 9.69 -10.03
CA GLU A 39 16.21 9.84 -9.80
C GLU A 39 17.02 9.74 -11.09
N ALA A 40 16.67 8.80 -11.98
CA ALA A 40 17.29 8.65 -13.29
C ALA A 40 17.00 9.85 -14.21
N LYS A 41 15.82 10.47 -14.10
CA LYS A 41 15.50 11.74 -14.77
C LYS A 41 16.18 12.95 -14.12
N LYS A 42 16.50 12.90 -12.83
CA LYS A 42 17.21 13.98 -12.12
C LYS A 42 18.72 13.99 -12.38
N LYS A 43 19.34 12.84 -12.69
CA LYS A 43 20.71 12.85 -13.21
C LYS A 43 20.70 13.50 -14.60
N PRO A 44 21.48 14.58 -14.81
CA PRO A 44 21.63 15.15 -16.13
C PRO A 44 22.13 14.05 -17.06
N LYS A 45 21.51 13.91 -18.24
CA LYS A 45 22.15 13.19 -19.34
C LYS A 45 23.34 14.07 -19.74
N GLU A 46 24.52 13.75 -19.21
CA GLU A 46 25.79 14.17 -19.81
C GLU A 46 25.89 13.63 -21.24
#